data_AF-A0A497MA25-F1
#
_entry.id   AF-A0A497MA25-F1
#
_cell.length_a   1.000
_cell.length_b   1.000
_cell.length_c   1.000
_cell.angle_alpha   90.00
_cell.angle_beta   90.00
_cell.angle_gamma   90.00
#
_symmetry.space_group_name_H-M   'P 1'
#
loop_
_entity.id
_entity.type
_entity.pdbx_description
1 polymer ?
#
loop_
_entity_poly.entity_id
_entity_poly.type
_entity_poly.pdbx_seq_one_letter_code
_entity_poly.pdbx_strand_id
1 'polypeptide(L)'
;MTRNVKDVIVIGLDGAMYYFIKRFAEEGLLPNVKKFIDDGVVAEAFPCPPTDTPTNWTTIATGASTGTHGVASFYIHIPGEPFELGQKLRSRGQLTKYCKAEYLWNLADRYGIPSLVLNYPVCWPGNMRHGYVCLYTWSMPGATPMVVSHPKEYVVTTKSPDTGLIDGERLGLSSVKPVIAFRLVFKGGLIKEPATVELYAFDPDGSGYRLAIPRDGKFEVVDAGRWSDWIPITLRIAKSG
;
A
#
# COMPACT_ATOMS: atom_id res chain seq x y z
N MET A 1 -16.75 6.78 -32.46
CA MET A 1 -15.89 7.98 -32.48
C MET A 1 -14.75 7.74 -31.52
N THR A 2 -13.54 7.50 -32.01
CA THR A 2 -12.33 7.51 -31.18
C THR A 2 -12.09 8.97 -30.76
N ARG A 3 -12.32 9.29 -29.49
CA ARG A 3 -11.98 10.60 -28.94
C ARG A 3 -10.46 10.73 -29.00
N ASN A 4 -9.94 11.57 -29.90
CA ASN A 4 -8.54 12.02 -29.84
C ASN A 4 -8.39 12.93 -28.63
N VAL A 5 -8.14 12.34 -27.47
CA VAL A 5 -7.78 13.06 -26.25
C VAL A 5 -6.29 13.38 -26.35
N LYS A 6 -5.92 14.65 -26.14
CA LYS A 6 -4.51 15.02 -26.01
C LYS A 6 -4.01 14.56 -24.64
N ASP A 7 -2.79 14.05 -24.60
CA ASP A 7 -2.12 13.75 -23.34
C ASP A 7 -1.90 15.04 -22.54
N VAL A 8 -2.16 14.99 -21.24
CA VAL A 8 -2.00 16.10 -20.31
C VAL A 8 -1.12 15.65 -19.15
N ILE A 9 -0.11 16.44 -18.83
CA ILE A 9 0.74 16.25 -17.66
C ILE A 9 0.54 17.44 -16.73
N VAL A 10 0.23 17.15 -15.47
CA VAL A 10 0.17 18.15 -14.40
C VAL A 10 1.34 17.88 -13.45
N ILE A 11 2.23 18.87 -13.32
CA ILE A 11 3.37 18.82 -12.40
C ILE A 11 3.12 19.87 -11.32
N GLY A 12 3.02 19.43 -10.07
CA GLY A 12 2.95 20.36 -8.94
C GLY A 12 4.24 20.37 -8.14
N LEU A 13 4.62 21.56 -7.69
CA LEU A 13 5.79 21.80 -6.86
C LEU A 13 5.29 22.33 -5.50
N ASP A 14 5.37 21.49 -4.47
CA ASP A 14 4.85 21.85 -3.14
C ASP A 14 5.69 22.97 -2.50
N GLY A 15 5.02 23.97 -1.91
CA GLY A 15 5.66 25.13 -1.30
C GLY A 15 6.46 26.02 -2.28
N ALA A 16 6.33 25.82 -3.59
CA ALA A 16 7.06 26.60 -4.59
C ALA A 16 6.44 28.00 -4.76
N MET A 17 6.99 28.96 -4.03
CA MET A 17 6.56 30.36 -4.13
C MET A 17 6.92 30.93 -5.50
N TYR A 18 5.91 31.44 -6.21
CA TYR A 18 6.06 32.02 -7.56
C TYR A 18 7.20 33.03 -7.66
N TYR A 19 7.35 33.91 -6.67
CA TYR A 19 8.43 34.90 -6.63
C TYR A 19 9.83 34.28 -6.75
N PHE A 20 10.10 33.16 -6.06
CA PHE A 20 11.40 32.49 -6.15
C PHE A 20 11.58 31.78 -7.49
N ILE A 21 10.53 31.15 -8.00
CA ILE A 21 10.57 30.49 -9.32
C ILE A 21 10.91 31.50 -10.40
N LYS A 22 10.24 32.67 -10.40
CA LYS A 22 10.50 33.73 -11.37
C LYS A 22 11.93 34.28 -11.24
N ARG A 23 12.37 34.62 -10.03
CA ARG A 23 13.74 35.12 -9.79
C ARG A 23 14.80 34.13 -10.28
N PHE A 24 14.69 32.86 -9.91
CA PHE A 24 15.68 31.84 -10.30
C PHE A 24 15.64 31.52 -11.80
N ALA A 25 14.49 31.67 -12.46
CA ALA A 25 14.39 31.59 -13.92
C ALA A 25 15.13 32.75 -14.60
N GLU A 26 14.96 33.99 -14.10
CA GLU A 26 15.63 35.20 -14.60
C GLU A 26 17.15 35.17 -14.37
N GLU A 27 17.60 34.62 -13.25
CA GLU A 27 19.03 34.40 -12.94
C GLU A 27 19.66 33.25 -13.76
N GLY A 28 18.88 32.55 -14.59
CA GLY A 28 19.36 31.45 -15.43
C GLY A 28 19.53 30.11 -14.71
N LEU A 29 19.09 29.99 -13.46
CA LEU A 29 19.20 28.76 -12.64
C LEU A 29 18.11 27.73 -12.98
N LEU A 30 16.98 28.16 -13.54
CA LEU A 30 15.86 27.29 -13.94
C LEU A 30 15.60 27.36 -15.46
N PRO A 31 16.52 26.89 -16.32
CA PRO A 31 16.43 27.10 -17.77
C PRO A 31 15.20 26.45 -18.41
N ASN A 32 14.77 25.27 -17.93
CA ASN A 32 13.57 24.60 -18.44
C ASN A 32 12.29 25.33 -18.04
N VAL A 33 12.23 25.86 -16.80
CA VAL A 33 11.09 26.64 -16.34
C VAL A 33 11.01 27.97 -17.09
N LYS A 34 12.15 28.64 -17.30
CA LYS A 34 12.23 29.84 -18.12
C LYS A 34 11.65 29.60 -19.53
N LYS A 35 11.99 28.48 -20.16
CA LYS A 35 11.43 28.12 -21.47
C LYS A 35 9.91 27.96 -21.43
N PHE A 36 9.35 27.31 -20.40
CA PHE A 36 7.89 27.21 -20.25
C PHE A 36 7.21 28.57 -20.03
N ILE A 37 7.88 29.49 -19.33
CA ILE A 37 7.40 30.86 -19.13
C ILE A 37 7.40 31.65 -20.45
N ASP A 38 8.51 31.58 -21.20
CA ASP A 38 8.70 32.36 -22.44
C ASP A 38 7.83 31.84 -23.60
N ASP A 39 7.68 30.52 -23.74
CA ASP A 39 6.93 29.87 -24.83
C ASP A 39 5.46 29.59 -24.48
N GLY A 40 5.03 29.92 -23.25
CA GLY A 40 3.75 29.49 -22.68
C GLY A 40 2.90 30.61 -22.09
N VAL A 41 2.06 30.23 -21.13
CA VAL A 41 1.19 31.17 -20.40
C VAL A 41 1.51 31.06 -18.91
N VAL A 42 1.70 32.21 -18.28
CA VAL A 42 1.95 32.32 -16.84
C VAL A 42 0.84 33.15 -16.21
N ALA A 43 0.31 32.66 -15.10
CA ALA A 43 -0.65 33.37 -14.29
C ALA A 43 -0.41 33.08 -12.80
N GLU A 44 -0.67 34.08 -11.97
CA GLU A 44 -0.74 33.90 -10.52
C GLU A 44 -2.15 33.41 -10.15
N ALA A 45 -2.21 32.50 -9.18
CA ALA A 45 -3.47 31.97 -8.66
C ALA A 45 -3.50 32.13 -7.14
N PHE A 46 -4.66 32.54 -6.62
CA PHE A 46 -4.86 32.56 -5.18
C PHE A 46 -5.07 31.13 -4.67
N PRO A 47 -4.39 30.74 -3.58
CA PRO A 47 -4.66 29.46 -2.94
C PRO A 47 -6.06 29.46 -2.30
N CYS A 48 -6.67 28.29 -2.20
CA CYS A 48 -7.89 28.12 -1.43
C CYS A 48 -7.54 28.13 0.08
N PRO A 49 -8.28 28.88 0.93
CA PRO A 49 -8.08 28.86 2.37
C PRO A 49 -8.66 27.58 3.01
N PRO A 50 -8.01 26.99 4.02
CA PRO A 50 -6.68 27.34 4.54
C PRO A 50 -5.57 26.99 3.55
N THR A 51 -4.51 27.80 3.53
CA THR A 51 -3.39 27.68 2.59
C THR A 51 -2.42 26.59 3.01
N ASP A 52 -2.92 25.37 3.15
CA ASP A 52 -2.13 24.17 3.43
C ASP A 52 -2.14 23.20 2.23
N THR A 53 -1.18 22.27 2.26
CA THR A 53 -0.96 21.25 1.23
C THR A 53 -2.24 20.50 0.86
N PRO A 54 -2.88 19.71 1.76
CA PRO A 54 -3.99 18.84 1.38
C PRO A 54 -5.21 19.62 0.87
N THR A 55 -5.48 20.81 1.42
CA THR A 55 -6.56 21.66 0.93
C THR A 55 -6.33 22.05 -0.53
N ASN A 56 -5.16 22.64 -0.81
CA ASN A 56 -4.89 23.19 -2.13
C ASN A 56 -4.66 22.11 -3.19
N TRP A 57 -4.03 20.98 -2.85
CA TRP A 57 -3.94 19.84 -3.76
C TRP A 57 -5.32 19.19 -4.03
N THR A 58 -6.26 19.20 -3.07
CA THR A 58 -7.65 18.79 -3.35
C THR A 58 -8.34 19.78 -4.27
N THR A 59 -8.18 21.08 -4.03
CA THR A 59 -8.72 22.15 -4.88
C THR A 59 -8.24 21.99 -6.34
N ILE A 60 -6.93 21.80 -6.56
CA ILE A 60 -6.36 21.59 -7.91
C ILE A 60 -6.98 20.36 -8.57
N ALA A 61 -7.11 19.25 -7.84
CA ALA A 61 -7.56 17.99 -8.43
C ALA A 61 -9.08 17.92 -8.68
N THR A 62 -9.87 18.76 -8.00
CA THR A 62 -11.35 18.72 -8.07
C THR A 62 -11.95 19.95 -8.72
N GLY A 63 -11.19 21.05 -8.83
CA GLY A 63 -11.70 22.36 -9.23
C GLY A 63 -12.67 23.00 -8.20
N ALA A 64 -12.85 22.39 -7.03
CA ALA A 64 -13.79 22.82 -6.01
C ALA A 64 -13.09 23.60 -4.89
N SER A 65 -13.81 24.51 -4.22
CA SER A 65 -13.29 25.19 -3.03
C SER A 65 -13.27 24.28 -1.80
N THR A 66 -12.53 24.66 -0.75
CA THR A 66 -12.51 23.96 0.55
C THR A 66 -13.90 23.73 1.11
N GLY A 67 -14.80 24.72 1.02
CA GLY A 67 -16.18 24.59 1.49
C GLY A 67 -16.99 23.53 0.74
N THR A 68 -16.62 23.24 -0.51
CA THR A 68 -17.27 22.23 -1.35
C THR A 68 -16.63 20.86 -1.16
N HIS A 69 -15.30 20.73 -1.31
CA HIS A 69 -14.64 19.43 -1.22
C HIS A 69 -14.46 18.93 0.21
N GLY A 70 -14.43 19.81 1.21
CA GLY A 70 -14.41 19.47 2.65
C GLY A 70 -13.07 18.99 3.20
N VAL A 71 -12.10 18.63 2.35
CA VAL A 71 -10.71 18.36 2.77
C VAL A 71 -10.01 19.67 3.17
N ALA A 72 -9.96 19.96 4.47
CA ALA A 72 -9.45 21.24 4.98
C ALA A 72 -8.09 21.16 5.68
N SER A 73 -7.57 19.96 5.94
CA SER A 73 -6.20 19.76 6.41
C SER A 73 -5.78 18.29 6.32
N PHE A 74 -4.56 17.99 6.79
CA PHE A 74 -4.00 16.64 6.85
C PHE A 74 -4.77 15.74 7.81
N TYR A 75 -5.47 16.35 8.76
CA TYR A 75 -6.36 15.71 9.69
C TYR A 75 -7.72 16.36 9.59
N ILE A 76 -8.75 15.53 9.44
CA ILE A 76 -10.13 15.99 9.35
C ILE A 76 -10.83 15.60 10.64
N HIS A 77 -11.51 16.55 11.26
CA HIS A 77 -12.49 16.29 12.30
C HIS A 77 -13.88 16.26 11.65
N ILE A 78 -14.67 15.22 11.95
CA ILE A 78 -16.07 15.16 11.51
C ILE A 78 -16.93 15.61 12.69
N PRO A 79 -17.83 16.59 12.49
CA PRO A 79 -18.74 17.05 13.53
C PRO A 79 -19.51 15.88 14.16
N GLY A 80 -19.56 15.86 15.50
CA GLY A 80 -20.20 14.79 16.27
C GLY A 80 -19.25 13.69 16.76
N GLU A 81 -18.00 13.65 16.28
CA GLU A 81 -17.00 12.69 16.77
C GLU A 81 -16.09 13.30 17.85
N PRO A 82 -15.49 12.48 18.73
CA PRO A 82 -14.39 12.92 19.58
C PRO A 82 -13.22 13.46 18.75
N PHE A 83 -12.64 14.57 19.18
CA PHE A 83 -11.55 15.27 18.46
C PHE A 83 -10.39 14.35 18.06
N GLU A 84 -9.96 13.48 18.99
CA GLU A 84 -8.83 12.58 18.80
C GLU A 84 -9.01 11.53 17.71
N LEU A 85 -10.25 11.29 17.28
CA LEU A 85 -10.55 10.26 16.30
C LEU A 85 -9.95 10.59 14.92
N GLY A 86 -9.99 11.86 14.52
CA GLY A 86 -9.45 12.33 13.26
C GLY A 86 -7.95 12.07 13.13
N GLN A 87 -7.19 12.28 14.20
CA GLN A 87 -5.74 12.06 14.23
C GLN A 87 -5.36 10.58 14.26
N LYS A 88 -6.18 9.75 14.92
CA LYS A 88 -5.90 8.32 15.11
C LYS A 88 -6.30 7.44 13.94
N LEU A 89 -7.46 7.73 13.33
CA LEU A 89 -8.08 6.84 12.35
C LEU A 89 -7.91 7.31 10.90
N ARG A 90 -7.52 8.57 10.67
CA ARG A 90 -7.46 9.13 9.31
C ARG A 90 -6.01 9.34 8.91
N SER A 91 -5.57 8.56 7.93
CA SER A 91 -4.26 8.78 7.32
C SER A 91 -4.28 10.04 6.45
N ARG A 92 -3.19 10.80 6.50
CA ARG A 92 -2.90 11.94 5.61
C ARG A 92 -3.02 11.59 4.12
N GLY A 93 -2.81 10.32 3.77
CA GLY A 93 -2.96 9.83 2.39
C GLY A 93 -4.42 9.53 2.01
N GLN A 94 -5.30 9.22 2.97
CA GLN A 94 -6.66 8.69 2.74
C GLN A 94 -7.74 9.75 2.52
N LEU A 95 -7.35 11.00 2.28
CA LEU A 95 -8.27 12.13 2.32
C LEU A 95 -9.32 12.12 1.19
N THR A 96 -9.10 11.37 0.09
CA THR A 96 -10.13 11.22 -0.95
C THR A 96 -11.43 10.62 -0.41
N LYS A 97 -11.37 9.74 0.61
CA LYS A 97 -12.57 9.14 1.23
C LYS A 97 -13.51 10.18 1.85
N TYR A 98 -12.93 11.30 2.28
CA TYR A 98 -13.66 12.38 2.95
C TYR A 98 -13.93 13.56 2.01
N CYS A 99 -13.40 13.51 0.78
CA CYS A 99 -13.65 14.50 -0.23
C CYS A 99 -15.09 14.36 -0.76
N LYS A 100 -15.80 15.48 -0.80
CA LYS A 100 -17.18 15.56 -1.30
C LYS A 100 -17.26 15.99 -2.77
N ALA A 101 -16.12 16.25 -3.41
CA ALA A 101 -16.02 16.65 -4.80
C ALA A 101 -15.33 15.55 -5.63
N GLU A 102 -15.68 15.49 -6.91
CA GLU A 102 -15.08 14.52 -7.83
C GLU A 102 -13.67 14.95 -8.25
N TYR A 103 -12.72 14.01 -8.21
CA TYR A 103 -11.36 14.23 -8.70
C TYR A 103 -11.30 14.06 -10.23
N LEU A 104 -10.45 14.85 -10.87
CA LEU A 104 -10.27 14.87 -12.33
C LEU A 104 -9.95 13.49 -12.91
N TRP A 105 -9.09 12.72 -12.24
CA TRP A 105 -8.72 11.38 -12.69
C TRP A 105 -9.87 10.35 -12.53
N ASN A 106 -10.75 10.52 -11.54
CA ASN A 106 -11.97 9.70 -11.43
C ASN A 106 -12.94 10.00 -12.58
N LEU A 107 -13.09 11.27 -12.96
CA LEU A 107 -13.86 11.66 -14.12
C LEU A 107 -13.27 11.07 -15.41
N ALA A 108 -11.96 11.20 -15.62
CA ALA A 108 -11.26 10.65 -16.78
C ALA A 108 -11.44 9.13 -16.88
N ASP A 109 -11.30 8.41 -15.77
CA ASP A 109 -11.47 6.97 -15.68
C ASP A 109 -12.88 6.50 -16.10
N ARG A 110 -13.94 7.25 -15.72
CA ARG A 110 -15.31 6.95 -16.15
C ARG A 110 -15.50 7.02 -17.66
N TYR A 111 -14.69 7.81 -18.35
CA TYR A 111 -14.69 7.93 -19.81
C TYR A 111 -13.66 7.01 -20.47
N GLY A 112 -13.06 6.08 -19.72
CA GLY A 112 -12.07 5.13 -20.24
C GLY A 112 -10.72 5.77 -20.57
N ILE A 113 -10.41 6.95 -19.99
CA ILE A 113 -9.14 7.64 -20.17
C ILE A 113 -8.24 7.24 -18.98
N PRO A 114 -7.21 6.40 -19.19
CA PRO A 114 -6.33 5.97 -18.12
C PRO A 114 -5.52 7.15 -17.57
N SER A 115 -5.40 7.23 -16.25
CA SER A 115 -4.62 8.26 -15.56
C SER A 115 -3.57 7.63 -14.65
N LEU A 116 -2.37 8.19 -14.63
CA LEU A 116 -1.31 7.82 -13.69
C LEU A 116 -1.10 8.97 -12.72
N VAL A 117 -1.37 8.73 -11.43
CA VAL A 117 -1.20 9.73 -10.37
C VAL A 117 -0.02 9.33 -9.49
N LEU A 118 1.05 10.13 -9.53
CA LEU A 118 2.32 9.85 -8.88
C LEU A 118 2.56 10.83 -7.74
N ASN A 119 2.76 10.31 -6.52
CA ASN A 119 3.13 11.08 -5.32
C ASN A 119 2.24 12.29 -5.03
N TYR A 120 1.00 12.28 -5.51
CA TYR A 120 0.07 13.40 -5.35
C TYR A 120 -0.51 13.33 -3.93
N PRO A 121 -0.44 14.40 -3.11
CA PRO A 121 -1.10 14.40 -1.80
C PRO A 121 -2.58 14.11 -1.97
N VAL A 122 -3.25 13.52 -0.98
CA VAL A 122 -4.71 13.35 -1.01
C VAL A 122 -5.28 12.58 -2.22
N CYS A 123 -4.51 11.66 -2.84
CA CYS A 123 -5.00 10.84 -3.97
C CYS A 123 -5.39 9.41 -3.62
N TRP A 124 -5.27 8.99 -2.34
CA TRP A 124 -5.65 7.65 -1.91
C TRP A 124 -6.99 7.60 -1.16
N PRO A 125 -7.80 6.54 -1.35
CA PRO A 125 -7.69 5.51 -2.39
C PRO A 125 -7.94 6.03 -3.81
N GLY A 126 -7.13 5.54 -4.74
CA GLY A 126 -7.23 5.85 -6.16
C GLY A 126 -8.23 4.97 -6.88
N ASN A 127 -9.53 5.06 -6.56
CA ASN A 127 -10.62 4.17 -7.00
C ASN A 127 -10.91 4.15 -8.53
N MET A 128 -9.89 4.30 -9.37
CA MET A 128 -9.94 4.19 -10.81
C MET A 128 -9.94 2.72 -11.25
N ARG A 129 -10.59 2.42 -12.37
CA ARG A 129 -10.64 1.08 -12.99
C ARG A 129 -9.52 0.86 -14.01
N HIS A 130 -9.12 1.92 -14.71
CA HIS A 130 -8.15 1.91 -15.80
C HIS A 130 -6.89 2.72 -15.47
N GLY A 131 -6.90 3.47 -14.37
CA GLY A 131 -5.78 4.28 -13.90
C GLY A 131 -5.07 3.68 -12.68
N TYR A 132 -3.93 4.29 -12.33
CA TYR A 132 -3.08 3.86 -11.22
C TYR A 132 -2.72 5.03 -10.30
N VAL A 133 -2.67 4.75 -9.01
CA VAL A 133 -2.09 5.65 -7.99
C VAL A 133 -0.82 5.02 -7.44
N CYS A 134 0.28 5.76 -7.49
CA CYS A 134 1.56 5.35 -6.89
C CYS A 134 1.97 6.38 -5.85
N LEU A 135 1.94 5.97 -4.58
CA LEU A 135 2.35 6.79 -3.46
C LEU A 135 3.68 6.25 -2.94
N TYR A 136 4.78 6.97 -3.18
CA TYR A 136 6.11 6.48 -2.82
C TYR A 136 6.23 6.26 -1.30
N THR A 137 6.21 7.34 -0.52
CA THR A 137 6.45 7.31 0.92
C THR A 137 5.18 7.50 1.75
N TRP A 138 4.04 7.75 1.12
CA TRP A 138 2.79 7.99 1.83
C TRP A 138 2.15 6.67 2.27
N SER A 139 1.58 6.69 3.48
CA SER A 139 0.79 5.58 3.98
C SER A 139 -0.43 5.33 3.07
N MET A 140 -0.58 4.08 2.63
CA MET A 140 -1.73 3.59 1.85
C MET A 140 -2.50 2.53 2.66
N PRO A 141 -3.22 2.90 3.73
CA PRO A 141 -3.95 1.91 4.49
C PRO A 141 -5.05 1.31 3.61
N GLY A 142 -5.12 -0.02 3.61
CA GLY A 142 -6.00 -0.78 2.72
C GLY A 142 -5.35 -1.21 1.40
N ALA A 143 -4.16 -0.72 1.04
CA ALA A 143 -3.46 -1.18 -0.16
C ALA A 143 -2.96 -2.62 -0.01
N THR A 144 -2.91 -3.33 -1.13
CA THR A 144 -2.23 -4.61 -1.25
C THR A 144 -0.81 -4.41 -1.80
N PRO A 145 0.20 -5.16 -1.32
CA PRO A 145 0.14 -6.12 -0.22
C PRO A 145 -0.03 -5.42 1.15
N MET A 146 -0.85 -6.02 2.03
CA MET A 146 -1.12 -5.49 3.37
C MET A 146 -0.42 -6.34 4.44
N VAL A 147 0.14 -5.70 5.46
CA VAL A 147 0.60 -6.40 6.66
C VAL A 147 -0.62 -6.87 7.47
N VAL A 148 -0.88 -8.18 7.44
CA VAL A 148 -2.00 -8.80 8.18
C VAL A 148 -1.65 -9.05 9.65
N SER A 149 -0.40 -9.40 9.93
CA SER A 149 0.13 -9.67 11.27
C SER A 149 1.62 -9.35 11.29
N HIS A 150 2.17 -9.02 12.46
CA HIS A 150 3.60 -8.81 12.62
C HIS A 150 4.39 -10.13 12.47
N PRO A 151 5.69 -10.07 12.14
CA PRO A 151 6.55 -11.26 12.13
C PRO A 151 6.49 -12.02 13.44
N LYS A 152 6.61 -13.35 13.36
CA LYS A 152 6.58 -14.25 14.52
C LYS A 152 7.67 -15.30 14.44
N GLU A 153 8.15 -15.69 15.61
CA GLU A 153 9.02 -16.82 15.80
C GLU A 153 8.23 -17.98 16.42
N TYR A 154 8.46 -19.19 15.92
CA TYR A 154 7.83 -20.41 16.41
C TYR A 154 8.91 -21.37 16.89
N VAL A 155 8.76 -21.85 18.12
CA VAL A 155 9.61 -22.90 18.68
C VAL A 155 8.78 -24.17 18.81
N VAL A 156 9.23 -25.23 18.12
CA VAL A 156 8.54 -26.52 18.06
C VAL A 156 9.46 -27.59 18.63
N THR A 157 8.92 -28.40 19.54
CA THR A 157 9.63 -29.53 20.15
C THR A 157 8.78 -30.79 20.03
N THR A 158 9.35 -31.98 20.20
CA THR A 158 8.59 -33.23 20.16
C THR A 158 7.54 -33.39 21.27
N LYS A 159 7.52 -32.47 22.25
CA LYS A 159 6.53 -32.41 23.33
C LYS A 159 5.46 -31.34 23.11
N SER A 160 5.54 -30.59 22.01
CA SER A 160 4.57 -29.53 21.72
C SER A 160 3.18 -30.13 21.44
N PRO A 161 2.06 -29.44 21.77
CA PRO A 161 0.71 -29.99 21.62
C PRO A 161 0.34 -30.36 20.18
N ASP A 162 0.93 -29.66 19.20
CA ASP A 162 0.65 -29.82 17.77
C ASP A 162 1.80 -30.51 17.03
N THR A 163 2.51 -31.41 17.71
CA THR A 163 3.59 -32.22 17.12
C THR A 163 3.30 -33.71 17.17
N GLY A 164 3.61 -34.41 16.08
CA GLY A 164 3.57 -35.86 16.00
C GLY A 164 4.85 -36.41 15.38
N LEU A 165 5.36 -37.51 15.93
CA LEU A 165 6.41 -38.29 15.28
C LEU A 165 5.75 -39.29 14.34
N ILE A 166 6.16 -39.27 13.07
CA ILE A 166 5.61 -40.13 12.04
C ILE A 166 6.72 -40.83 11.25
N ASP A 167 6.33 -41.92 10.61
CA ASP A 167 7.17 -42.60 9.61
C ASP A 167 7.10 -41.82 8.29
N GLY A 168 8.25 -41.31 7.86
CA GLY A 168 8.39 -40.48 6.66
C GLY A 168 8.18 -41.22 5.35
N GLU A 169 8.30 -42.56 5.32
CA GLU A 169 8.15 -43.34 4.09
C GLU A 169 6.77 -43.17 3.46
N ARG A 170 5.71 -43.06 4.29
CA ARG A 170 4.34 -42.85 3.83
C ARG A 170 4.12 -41.48 3.17
N LEU A 171 5.01 -40.53 3.42
CA LEU A 171 5.00 -39.20 2.81
C LEU A 171 6.02 -39.08 1.67
N GLY A 172 6.80 -40.13 1.37
CA GLY A 172 7.92 -40.03 0.43
C GLY A 172 9.11 -39.23 0.95
N LEU A 173 9.22 -39.07 2.28
CA LEU A 173 10.36 -38.44 2.96
C LEU A 173 11.24 -39.52 3.58
N SER A 174 12.36 -39.85 2.93
CA SER A 174 13.37 -40.75 3.51
C SER A 174 14.13 -40.00 4.62
N SER A 175 14.13 -40.55 5.82
CA SER A 175 14.68 -39.90 7.01
C SER A 175 15.32 -40.92 7.95
N VAL A 176 16.53 -40.62 8.42
CA VAL A 176 17.31 -41.44 9.38
C VAL A 176 16.68 -41.39 10.77
N LYS A 177 16.07 -40.26 11.13
CA LYS A 177 15.33 -40.06 12.39
C LYS A 177 13.83 -39.94 12.11
N PRO A 178 12.95 -40.18 13.12
CA PRO A 178 11.51 -39.99 12.95
C PRO A 178 11.18 -38.59 12.41
N VAL A 179 10.28 -38.51 11.43
CA VAL A 179 9.84 -37.22 10.88
C VAL A 179 8.97 -36.54 11.91
N ILE A 180 9.23 -35.25 12.14
CA ILE A 180 8.43 -34.43 13.05
C ILE A 180 7.39 -33.70 12.20
N ALA A 181 6.14 -34.11 12.29
CA ALA A 181 5.02 -33.36 11.75
C ALA A 181 4.58 -32.31 12.76
N PHE A 182 4.39 -31.06 12.32
CA PHE A 182 3.94 -29.99 13.20
C PHE A 182 3.08 -28.95 12.50
N ARG A 183 2.22 -28.27 13.26
CA ARG A 183 1.33 -27.22 12.73
C ARG A 183 1.72 -25.85 13.25
N LEU A 184 1.99 -24.93 12.33
CA LEU A 184 2.15 -23.52 12.65
C LEU A 184 0.78 -22.85 12.71
N VAL A 185 0.46 -22.22 13.84
CA VAL A 185 -0.81 -21.52 14.05
C VAL A 185 -0.63 -20.02 13.86
N PHE A 186 -1.28 -19.48 12.84
CA PHE A 186 -1.33 -18.05 12.52
C PHE A 186 -2.56 -17.42 13.18
N LYS A 187 -2.35 -16.52 14.15
CA LYS A 187 -3.41 -15.81 14.88
C LYS A 187 -2.98 -14.40 15.27
N GLY A 188 -3.91 -13.50 15.54
CA GLY A 188 -3.62 -12.12 15.96
C GLY A 188 -3.34 -11.16 14.80
N GLY A 189 -3.18 -9.87 15.10
CA GLY A 189 -3.24 -8.82 14.08
C GLY A 189 -4.67 -8.71 13.53
N LEU A 190 -4.81 -8.66 12.20
CA LEU A 190 -6.11 -8.61 11.53
C LEU A 190 -6.76 -10.00 11.36
N ILE A 191 -6.12 -11.10 11.77
CA ILE A 191 -6.62 -12.46 11.58
C ILE A 191 -7.81 -12.72 12.53
N LYS A 192 -9.01 -12.98 11.97
CA LYS A 192 -10.23 -13.27 12.75
C LYS A 192 -10.30 -14.70 13.25
N GLU A 193 -9.95 -15.64 12.38
CA GLU A 193 -9.99 -17.08 12.65
C GLU A 193 -8.57 -17.63 12.50
N PRO A 194 -8.04 -18.38 13.49
CA PRO A 194 -6.72 -18.96 13.37
C PRO A 194 -6.60 -19.84 12.13
N ALA A 195 -5.55 -19.64 11.35
CA ALA A 195 -5.19 -20.51 10.24
C ALA A 195 -4.01 -21.38 10.63
N THR A 196 -3.93 -22.57 10.06
CA THR A 196 -2.83 -23.50 10.32
C THR A 196 -2.15 -23.92 9.02
N VAL A 197 -0.83 -24.07 9.08
CA VAL A 197 -0.05 -24.72 8.02
C VAL A 197 0.66 -25.91 8.66
N GLU A 198 0.47 -27.08 8.06
CA GLU A 198 1.17 -28.30 8.45
C GLU A 198 2.51 -28.37 7.70
N LEU A 199 3.58 -28.56 8.46
CA LEU A 199 4.95 -28.65 7.98
C LEU A 199 5.61 -29.89 8.59
N TYR A 200 6.72 -30.30 7.99
CA TYR A 200 7.47 -31.46 8.45
C TYR A 200 8.92 -31.08 8.63
N ALA A 201 9.58 -31.69 9.61
CA ALA A 201 11.03 -31.69 9.73
C ALA A 201 11.53 -33.13 9.61
N PHE A 202 12.50 -33.36 8.73
CA PHE A 202 13.08 -34.67 8.48
C PHE A 202 14.62 -34.59 8.40
N ASP A 203 15.29 -35.70 8.67
CA ASP A 203 16.76 -35.81 8.70
C ASP A 203 17.21 -36.81 7.62
N PRO A 204 17.43 -36.37 6.36
CA PRO A 204 17.62 -37.29 5.23
C PRO A 204 18.90 -38.12 5.30
N ASP A 205 19.95 -37.62 5.97
CA ASP A 205 21.30 -38.18 5.92
C ASP A 205 21.97 -38.27 7.30
N GLY A 206 21.28 -37.89 8.38
CA GLY A 206 21.80 -37.86 9.74
C GLY A 206 22.55 -36.57 10.09
N SER A 207 22.73 -35.65 9.14
CA SER A 207 23.44 -34.38 9.36
C SER A 207 22.60 -33.35 10.13
N GLY A 208 21.29 -33.57 10.25
CA GLY A 208 20.38 -32.67 10.93
C GLY A 208 19.04 -32.49 10.21
N TYR A 209 18.07 -31.97 10.95
CA TYR A 209 16.72 -31.75 10.43
C TYR A 209 16.68 -30.61 9.42
N ARG A 210 15.97 -30.85 8.32
CA ARG A 210 15.58 -29.88 7.29
C ARG A 210 14.06 -29.74 7.29
N LEU A 211 13.57 -28.58 6.88
CA LEU A 211 12.12 -28.37 6.74
C LEU A 211 11.66 -28.94 5.40
N ALA A 212 10.56 -29.68 5.41
CA ALA A 212 9.84 -30.14 4.24
C ALA A 212 8.47 -29.45 4.21
N ILE A 213 8.28 -28.58 3.23
CA ILE A 213 7.05 -27.80 3.02
C ILE A 213 6.25 -28.47 1.91
N PRO A 214 4.98 -28.88 2.14
CA PRO A 214 4.14 -29.49 1.11
C PRO A 214 3.89 -28.54 -0.08
N ARG A 215 4.08 -29.03 -1.31
CA ARG A 215 3.81 -28.35 -2.59
C ARG A 215 3.21 -29.33 -3.60
N ASP A 216 1.93 -29.20 -3.95
CA ASP A 216 1.27 -29.96 -5.05
C ASP A 216 1.69 -31.44 -5.18
N GLY A 217 1.66 -32.18 -4.08
CA GLY A 217 2.01 -33.61 -4.04
C GLY A 217 3.51 -33.93 -3.91
N LYS A 218 4.36 -32.92 -3.71
CA LYS A 218 5.80 -33.01 -3.41
C LYS A 218 6.16 -32.16 -2.19
N PHE A 219 7.45 -32.13 -1.85
CA PHE A 219 7.99 -31.27 -0.80
C PHE A 219 9.06 -30.33 -1.35
N GLU A 220 9.00 -29.07 -0.94
CA GLU A 220 10.13 -28.15 -0.97
C GLU A 220 10.96 -28.37 0.28
N VAL A 221 12.25 -28.68 0.09
CA VAL A 221 13.19 -28.90 1.19
C VAL A 221 13.97 -27.62 1.44
N VAL A 222 13.98 -27.17 2.70
CA VAL A 222 14.62 -25.93 3.12
C VAL A 222 15.68 -26.25 4.17
N ASP A 223 16.92 -25.93 3.84
CA ASP A 223 18.05 -26.06 4.75
C ASP A 223 18.02 -24.96 5.84
N ALA A 224 18.68 -25.24 6.96
CA ALA A 224 18.84 -24.28 8.05
C ALA A 224 19.46 -22.97 7.54
N GLY A 225 18.85 -21.84 7.91
CA GLY A 225 19.29 -20.50 7.52
C GLY A 225 18.88 -20.05 6.11
N ARG A 226 18.06 -20.84 5.39
CA ARG A 226 17.51 -20.47 4.09
C ARG A 226 16.04 -20.08 4.18
N TRP A 227 15.62 -19.25 3.22
CA TRP A 227 14.21 -18.91 3.02
C TRP A 227 13.56 -19.95 2.11
N SER A 228 12.29 -20.24 2.38
CA SER A 228 11.43 -20.92 1.41
C SER A 228 10.82 -19.95 0.42
N ASP A 229 10.24 -20.50 -0.65
CA ASP A 229 9.24 -19.80 -1.43
C ASP A 229 8.00 -19.47 -0.60
N TRP A 230 7.23 -18.47 -1.04
CA TRP A 230 6.00 -18.03 -0.37
C TRP A 230 5.05 -19.22 -0.14
N ILE A 231 4.53 -19.32 1.09
CA ILE A 231 3.51 -20.31 1.45
C ILE A 231 2.14 -19.65 1.29
N PRO A 232 1.33 -20.04 0.29
CA PRO A 232 0.01 -19.46 0.11
C PRO A 232 -0.92 -19.92 1.24
N ILE A 233 -1.55 -18.95 1.91
CA ILE A 233 -2.53 -19.21 2.96
C ILE A 233 -3.77 -18.34 2.74
N THR A 234 -4.94 -18.93 2.91
CA THR A 234 -6.21 -18.21 2.88
C THR A 234 -6.59 -17.79 4.29
N LEU A 235 -6.68 -16.48 4.52
CA LEU A 235 -6.99 -15.91 5.84
C LEU A 235 -8.33 -15.18 5.81
N ARG A 236 -9.14 -15.37 6.86
CA ARG A 236 -10.25 -14.46 7.17
C ARG A 236 -9.72 -13.30 8.01
N ILE A 237 -9.72 -12.10 7.43
CA ILE A 237 -9.23 -10.90 8.09
C ILE A 237 -10.36 -9.94 8.50
N ALA A 238 -10.13 -9.18 9.55
CA ALA A 238 -10.94 -8.01 9.89
C ALA A 238 -10.75 -6.93 8.83
N LYS A 239 -11.81 -6.15 8.56
CA LYS A 239 -11.64 -4.92 7.79
C LYS A 239 -10.71 -4.02 8.61
N SER A 240 -9.63 -3.55 8.00
CA SER A 240 -8.82 -2.47 8.57
C SER A 240 -9.78 -1.31 8.85
N GLY A 241 -9.90 -0.91 10.12
CA GLY A 241 -10.64 0.29 10.53
C GLY A 241 -10.11 1.55 9.86
#